data_AF-A0A2H3KUB6-F1
#
_entry.id   AF-A0A2H3KUB6-F1
#
_cell.length_a   1.000
_cell.length_b   1.000
_cell.length_c   1.000
_cell.angle_alpha   90.00
_cell.angle_beta   90.00
_cell.angle_gamma   90.00
#
_symmetry.space_group_name_H-M   'P 1'
#
loop_
_entity.id
_entity.type
_entity.pdbx_description
1 polymer ?
#
loop_
_entity_poly.entity_id
_entity_poly.type
_entity_poly.pdbx_seq_one_letter_code
_entity_poly.pdbx_strand_id
1 'polypeptide(L)'
;MDTTIADQLAHRLSQEHALICQRVATRMLDRFPELQRSLRLEENYSPIERLSEVAVERLNELVRSVLLFDLPSLADNELEWASGVLPRRGVTFEHQDAMVRWFFEEVRQLPLNEGEQAVIITTEQHFLRALYHAYGKKLQEQS
;
A
#
# COMPACT_ATOMS: atom_id res chain seq x y z
N MET A 1 -17.11 -9.92 6.96
CA MET A 1 -15.84 -10.27 7.63
C MET A 1 -16.12 -10.44 9.12
N ASP A 2 -15.33 -11.20 9.91
CA ASP A 2 -15.46 -11.16 11.38
C ASP A 2 -14.95 -9.79 11.85
N THR A 3 -15.87 -8.93 12.28
CA THR A 3 -15.58 -7.54 12.67
C THR A 3 -14.57 -7.47 13.81
N THR A 4 -14.54 -8.47 14.70
CA THR A 4 -13.59 -8.50 15.83
C THR A 4 -12.17 -8.74 15.33
N ILE A 5 -11.99 -9.61 14.34
CA ILE A 5 -10.68 -9.94 13.77
C ILE A 5 -10.16 -8.77 12.93
N ALA A 6 -11.02 -8.12 12.17
CA ALA A 6 -10.67 -6.95 11.37
C ALA A 6 -10.23 -5.77 12.23
N ASP A 7 -10.93 -5.51 13.33
CA ASP A 7 -10.59 -4.44 14.28
C ASP A 7 -9.24 -4.72 14.98
N GLN A 8 -9.02 -5.97 15.42
CA GLN A 8 -7.74 -6.39 16.02
C GLN A 8 -6.57 -6.20 15.04
N LEU A 9 -6.76 -6.63 13.79
CA LEU A 9 -5.76 -6.49 12.75
C LEU A 9 -5.47 -5.01 12.46
N ALA A 10 -6.50 -4.17 12.31
CA ALA A 10 -6.35 -2.74 12.09
C ALA A 10 -5.64 -2.02 13.26
N HIS A 11 -5.87 -2.48 14.49
CA HIS A 11 -5.16 -2.00 15.67
C HIS A 11 -3.68 -2.39 15.64
N ARG A 12 -3.38 -3.66 15.31
CA ARG A 12 -2.01 -4.15 15.19
C ARG A 12 -1.22 -3.41 14.10
N LEU A 13 -1.84 -3.17 12.94
CA LEU A 13 -1.25 -2.35 11.88
C LEU A 13 -0.93 -0.92 12.35
N SER A 14 -1.75 -0.36 13.24
CA SER A 14 -1.48 0.95 13.83
C SER A 14 -0.28 0.93 14.78
N GLN A 15 -0.08 -0.14 15.53
CA GLN A 15 1.02 -0.29 16.48
C GLN A 15 2.36 -0.49 15.75
N GLU A 16 2.35 -1.30 14.69
CA GLU A 16 3.55 -1.66 13.91
C GLU A 16 3.79 -0.72 12.71
N HIS A 17 3.00 0.35 12.57
CA HIS A 17 2.98 1.17 11.35
C HIS A 17 4.37 1.69 10.99
N ALA A 18 5.11 2.23 11.97
CA ALA A 18 6.36 2.93 11.70
C ALA A 18 7.41 1.96 11.17
N LEU A 19 7.46 0.76 11.76
CA LEU A 19 8.37 -0.30 11.36
C LEU A 19 8.03 -0.83 9.95
N ILE A 20 6.77 -1.14 9.70
CA ILE A 20 6.31 -1.64 8.39
C ILE A 20 6.60 -0.60 7.31
N CYS A 21 6.21 0.65 7.53
CA CYS A 21 6.33 1.70 6.53
C CYS A 21 7.79 2.01 6.19
N GLN A 22 8.66 2.07 7.20
CA GLN A 22 10.09 2.25 7.02
C GLN A 22 10.73 1.09 6.23
N ARG A 23 10.40 -0.16 6.55
CA ARG A 23 10.95 -1.33 5.85
C ARG A 23 10.54 -1.39 4.39
N VAL A 24 9.26 -1.17 4.10
CA VAL A 24 8.76 -1.14 2.72
C VAL A 24 9.40 0.03 1.96
N ALA A 25 9.46 1.23 2.55
CA ALA A 25 10.09 2.40 1.92
C ALA A 25 11.58 2.17 1.62
N THR A 26 12.30 1.51 2.54
CA THR A 26 13.70 1.12 2.34
C THR A 26 13.83 0.17 1.14
N ARG A 27 13.04 -0.91 1.13
CA ARG A 27 13.03 -1.89 0.04
C ARG A 27 12.65 -1.28 -1.31
N MET A 28 11.72 -0.33 -1.31
CA MET A 28 11.34 0.46 -2.48
C MET A 28 12.49 1.28 -3.03
N LEU A 29 13.23 2.00 -2.19
CA LEU A 29 14.35 2.82 -2.66
C LEU A 29 15.59 2.00 -3.04
N ASP A 30 15.77 0.83 -2.41
CA ASP A 30 16.83 -0.11 -2.79
C ASP A 30 16.55 -0.71 -4.17
N ARG A 31 15.29 -1.06 -4.47
CA ARG A 31 14.91 -1.67 -5.74
C ARG A 31 14.71 -0.65 -6.87
N PHE A 32 14.13 0.51 -6.54
CA PHE A 32 13.72 1.56 -7.47
C PHE A 32 14.33 2.90 -7.05
N PRO A 33 15.66 3.05 -7.11
CA PRO A 33 16.35 4.27 -6.67
C PRO A 33 15.92 5.52 -7.44
N GLU A 34 15.39 5.37 -8.66
CA GLU A 34 14.81 6.46 -9.45
C GLU A 34 13.62 7.15 -8.77
N LEU A 35 12.91 6.48 -7.86
CA LEU A 35 11.81 7.07 -7.09
C LEU A 35 12.26 8.26 -6.25
N GLN A 36 13.53 8.32 -5.86
CA GLN A 36 14.08 9.47 -5.13
C GLN A 36 13.91 10.78 -5.91
N ARG A 37 13.98 10.73 -7.25
CA ARG A 37 13.83 11.92 -8.10
C ARG A 37 12.39 12.44 -8.13
N SER A 38 11.43 11.57 -7.86
CA SER A 38 10.01 11.91 -7.78
C SER A 38 9.63 12.46 -6.41
N LEU A 39 10.47 12.28 -5.38
CA LEU A 39 10.26 12.82 -4.05
C LEU A 39 10.68 14.30 -4.00
N ARG A 40 9.78 15.13 -3.47
CA ARG A 40 10.14 16.48 -3.03
C ARG A 40 10.75 16.36 -1.65
N LEU A 41 12.07 16.38 -1.60
CA LEU A 41 12.84 16.37 -0.36
C LEU A 41 13.01 17.81 0.13
N GLU A 42 12.55 18.07 1.36
CA GLU A 42 12.93 19.27 2.11
C GLU A 42 14.26 19.01 2.83
N GLU A 43 14.99 20.07 3.20
CA GLU A 43 16.40 20.02 3.65
C GLU A 43 16.71 19.07 4.83
N ASN A 44 15.68 18.54 5.53
CA ASN A 44 15.83 17.71 6.72
C ASN A 44 15.23 16.29 6.62
N TYR A 45 14.66 15.89 5.49
CA TYR A 45 14.06 14.56 5.36
C TYR A 45 14.97 13.57 4.63
N SER A 46 15.20 12.40 5.22
CA SER A 46 15.80 11.31 4.45
C SER A 46 14.82 10.83 3.36
N PRO A 47 15.32 10.32 2.22
CA PRO A 47 14.45 9.78 1.17
C PRO A 47 13.52 8.66 1.66
N ILE A 48 14.00 7.82 2.61
CA ILE A 48 13.21 6.73 3.19
C ILE A 48 12.05 7.28 4.02
N GLU A 49 12.32 8.23 4.93
CA GLU A 49 11.27 8.87 5.74
C GLU A 49 10.25 9.55 4.83
N ARG A 50 10.73 10.27 3.80
CA ARG A 50 9.83 10.95 2.88
C ARG A 50 8.95 9.99 2.10
N LEU A 51 9.52 8.89 1.57
CA LEU A 51 8.74 7.89 0.84
C LEU A 51 7.77 7.15 1.75
N SER A 52 8.18 6.83 2.97
CA SER A 52 7.33 6.24 4.01
C SER A 52 6.08 7.09 4.21
N GLU A 53 6.26 8.38 4.51
CA GLU A 53 5.18 9.32 4.82
C GLU A 53 4.19 9.50 3.65
N VAL A 54 4.71 9.75 2.45
CA VAL A 54 3.86 10.16 1.31
C VAL A 54 3.24 8.99 0.55
N ALA A 55 3.75 7.77 0.72
CA ALA A 55 3.28 6.60 -0.02
C ALA A 55 2.89 5.44 0.89
N VAL A 56 3.82 4.92 1.69
CA VAL A 56 3.57 3.67 2.42
C VAL A 56 2.59 3.86 3.58
N GLU A 57 2.70 4.97 4.32
CA GLU A 57 1.74 5.31 5.37
C GLU A 57 0.34 5.53 4.80
N ARG A 58 0.23 6.15 3.61
CA ARG A 58 -1.07 6.28 2.93
C ARG A 58 -1.68 4.92 2.59
N LEU A 59 -0.86 3.97 2.13
CA LEU A 59 -1.30 2.59 1.91
C LEU A 59 -1.73 1.92 3.22
N ASN A 60 -0.97 2.07 4.30
CA ASN A 60 -1.32 1.55 5.62
C ASN A 60 -2.69 2.08 6.10
N GLU A 61 -2.90 3.39 6.00
CA GLU A 61 -4.17 4.02 6.39
C GLU A 61 -5.33 3.56 5.51
N LEU A 62 -5.11 3.35 4.21
CA LEU A 62 -6.12 2.80 3.30
C LEU A 62 -6.50 1.36 3.68
N VAL A 63 -5.52 0.50 3.95
CA VAL A 63 -5.76 -0.89 4.39
C VAL A 63 -6.53 -0.89 5.71
N ARG A 64 -6.11 -0.08 6.69
CA ARG A 64 -6.82 0.04 7.97
C ARG A 64 -8.25 0.53 7.79
N SER A 65 -8.47 1.51 6.92
CA SER A 65 -9.81 2.03 6.63
C SER A 65 -10.70 0.96 6.00
N VAL A 66 -10.19 0.19 5.03
CA VAL A 66 -10.92 -0.93 4.43
C VAL A 66 -11.31 -1.97 5.47
N LEU A 67 -10.41 -2.30 6.40
CA LEU A 67 -10.67 -3.26 7.48
C LEU A 67 -11.73 -2.76 8.45
N LEU A 68 -11.59 -1.52 8.94
CA LEU A 68 -12.48 -0.93 9.95
C LEU A 68 -13.89 -0.65 9.43
N PHE A 69 -14.02 -0.29 8.14
CA PHE A 69 -15.31 0.03 7.54
C PHE A 69 -15.95 -1.14 6.78
N ASP A 70 -15.26 -2.29 6.67
CA ASP A 70 -15.64 -3.43 5.80
C ASP A 70 -16.05 -2.95 4.39
N LEU A 71 -15.27 -2.01 3.84
CA LEU A 71 -15.59 -1.31 2.59
C LEU A 71 -14.47 -1.43 1.55
N PRO A 72 -14.37 -2.58 0.84
CA PRO A 72 -13.30 -2.82 -0.15
C PRO A 72 -13.29 -1.81 -1.30
N SER A 73 -14.43 -1.20 -1.61
CA SER A 73 -14.54 -0.17 -2.65
C SER A 73 -13.72 1.10 -2.36
N LEU A 74 -13.30 1.33 -1.10
CA LEU A 74 -12.34 2.38 -0.79
C LEU A 74 -11.00 2.13 -1.48
N ALA A 75 -10.51 0.88 -1.48
CA ALA A 75 -9.28 0.53 -2.19
C ALA A 75 -9.45 0.69 -3.70
N ASP A 76 -10.60 0.28 -4.24
CA ASP A 76 -10.88 0.40 -5.68
C ASP A 76 -10.80 1.85 -6.15
N ASN A 77 -11.49 2.75 -5.44
CA ASN A 77 -11.55 4.18 -5.77
C ASN A 77 -10.18 4.86 -5.63
N GLU A 78 -9.46 4.59 -4.53
CA GLU A 78 -8.17 5.22 -4.28
C GLU A 78 -7.11 4.74 -5.29
N LEU A 79 -7.11 3.44 -5.63
CA LEU A 79 -6.18 2.89 -6.62
C LEU A 79 -6.53 3.32 -8.05
N GLU A 80 -7.80 3.49 -8.38
CA GLU A 80 -8.24 4.07 -9.67
C GLU A 80 -7.84 5.54 -9.80
N TRP A 81 -7.98 6.32 -8.72
CA TRP A 81 -7.48 7.70 -8.70
C TRP A 81 -5.95 7.75 -8.82
N ALA A 82 -5.24 6.93 -8.05
CA ALA A 82 -3.79 6.87 -8.04
C ALA A 82 -3.23 6.49 -9.42
N SER A 83 -3.85 5.54 -10.13
CA SER A 83 -3.43 5.15 -11.49
C SER A 83 -3.57 6.29 -12.50
N GLY A 84 -4.48 7.24 -12.27
CA GLY A 84 -4.65 8.43 -13.11
C GLY A 84 -3.62 9.54 -12.85
N VAL A 85 -3.03 9.60 -11.66
CA VAL A 85 -2.19 10.72 -11.20
C VAL A 85 -0.71 10.36 -11.12
N LEU A 86 -0.39 9.22 -10.52
CA LEU A 86 0.98 8.82 -10.18
C LEU A 86 1.90 8.59 -11.39
N PRO A 87 1.44 8.05 -12.53
CA PRO A 87 2.29 7.91 -13.73
C PRO A 87 2.86 9.25 -14.24
N ARG A 88 2.15 10.36 -14.05
CA ARG A 88 2.62 11.71 -14.43
C ARG A 88 3.82 12.18 -13.60
N ARG A 89 4.11 11.48 -12.50
CA ARG A 89 5.24 11.72 -11.60
C ARG A 89 6.32 10.62 -11.70
N GLY A 90 6.25 9.76 -12.72
CA GLY A 90 7.22 8.67 -12.91
C GLY A 90 6.97 7.44 -12.03
N VAL A 91 5.83 7.36 -11.35
CA VAL A 91 5.45 6.18 -10.56
C VAL A 91 4.65 5.22 -11.44
N THR A 92 5.17 4.03 -11.67
CA THR A 92 4.62 3.04 -12.59
C THR A 92 3.72 2.03 -11.88
N PHE A 93 3.04 1.20 -12.66
CA PHE A 93 2.35 0.02 -12.16
C PHE A 93 3.29 -0.88 -11.35
N GLU A 94 4.52 -1.13 -11.83
CA GLU A 94 5.50 -1.99 -11.15
C GLU A 94 5.83 -1.47 -9.74
N HIS A 95 5.97 -0.15 -9.57
CA HIS A 95 6.21 0.45 -8.26
C HIS A 95 5.03 0.22 -7.30
N GLN A 96 3.80 0.40 -7.78
CA GLN A 96 2.60 0.20 -6.97
C GLN A 96 2.37 -1.28 -6.62
N ASP A 97 2.56 -2.19 -7.58
CA ASP A 97 2.43 -3.64 -7.37
C ASP A 97 3.46 -4.12 -6.35
N ALA A 98 4.73 -3.71 -6.49
CA ALA A 98 5.77 -4.03 -5.53
C ALA A 98 5.47 -3.48 -4.13
N MET A 99 5.04 -2.21 -4.03
CA MET A 99 4.70 -1.60 -2.74
C MET A 99 3.57 -2.33 -2.03
N VAL A 100 2.49 -2.69 -2.75
CA VAL A 100 1.37 -3.44 -2.18
C VAL A 100 1.81 -4.82 -1.72
N ARG A 101 2.53 -5.58 -2.56
CA ARG A 101 3.03 -6.92 -2.21
C ARG A 101 3.93 -6.88 -1.00
N TRP A 102 4.92 -5.98 -0.99
CA TRP A 102 5.88 -5.91 0.12
C TRP A 102 5.25 -5.40 1.40
N PHE A 103 4.26 -4.51 1.33
CA PHE A 103 3.47 -4.13 2.49
C PHE A 103 2.82 -5.36 3.14
N PHE A 104 2.08 -6.15 2.36
CA PHE A 104 1.43 -7.35 2.89
C PHE A 104 2.42 -8.46 3.29
N GLU A 105 3.59 -8.55 2.64
CA GLU A 105 4.69 -9.42 3.07
C GLU A 105 5.21 -9.03 4.47
N GLU A 106 5.43 -7.74 4.73
CA GLU A 106 5.86 -7.25 6.06
C GLU A 106 4.77 -7.47 7.11
N VAL A 107 3.50 -7.23 6.77
CA VAL A 107 2.39 -7.50 7.69
C VAL A 107 2.30 -8.98 8.07
N ARG A 108 2.58 -9.90 7.13
CA ARG A 108 2.64 -11.33 7.42
C ARG A 108 3.81 -11.75 8.33
N GLN A 109 4.82 -10.90 8.52
CA GLN A 109 5.89 -11.16 9.50
C GLN A 109 5.44 -10.91 10.95
N LEU A 110 4.28 -10.29 11.15
CA LEU A 110 3.73 -10.08 12.48
C LEU A 110 3.21 -11.39 13.08
N PRO A 111 3.13 -11.50 14.42
CA PRO A 111 2.55 -12.67 15.08
C PRO A 111 1.02 -12.66 14.95
N LEU A 112 0.53 -13.07 13.77
CA LEU A 112 -0.88 -13.14 13.40
C LEU A 112 -1.47 -14.54 13.68
N ASN A 113 -2.69 -14.58 14.22
CA ASN A 113 -3.48 -15.81 14.30
C ASN A 113 -4.05 -16.22 12.94
N GLU A 114 -4.61 -17.43 12.83
CA GLU A 114 -5.12 -17.98 11.56
C GLU A 114 -6.21 -17.10 10.91
N GLY A 115 -7.07 -16.48 11.73
CA GLY A 115 -8.11 -15.57 11.27
C GLY A 115 -7.54 -14.27 10.72
N GLU A 116 -6.60 -13.65 11.44
CA GLU A 116 -5.87 -12.46 10.98
C GLU A 116 -5.13 -12.74 9.66
N GLN A 117 -4.50 -13.91 9.53
CA GLN A 117 -3.82 -14.32 8.29
C GLN A 117 -4.79 -14.46 7.12
N ALA A 118 -5.95 -15.11 7.32
CA ALA A 118 -6.96 -15.27 6.28
C ALA A 118 -7.51 -13.92 5.80
N VAL A 119 -7.73 -12.98 6.73
CA VAL A 119 -8.15 -11.61 6.41
C VAL A 119 -7.06 -10.91 5.60
N ILE A 120 -5.79 -10.95 6.02
CA ILE A 120 -4.68 -10.33 5.29
C ILE A 120 -4.53 -10.87 3.87
N ILE A 121 -4.62 -12.18 3.67
CA ILE A 121 -4.55 -12.79 2.33
C ILE A 121 -5.70 -12.29 1.46
N THR A 122 -6.91 -12.23 2.01
CA THR A 122 -8.09 -11.75 1.29
C THR A 122 -7.96 -10.28 0.92
N THR A 123 -7.51 -9.44 1.85
CA THR A 123 -7.29 -8.01 1.63
C THR A 123 -6.20 -7.77 0.60
N GLU A 124 -5.06 -8.46 0.68
CA GLU A 124 -4.00 -8.37 -0.33
C GLU A 124 -4.51 -8.71 -1.72
N GLN A 125 -5.22 -9.83 -1.87
CA GLN A 125 -5.78 -10.22 -3.16
C GLN A 125 -6.75 -9.19 -3.72
N HIS A 126 -7.53 -8.54 -2.85
CA HIS A 126 -8.42 -7.45 -3.24
C HIS A 126 -7.63 -6.25 -3.77
N PHE A 127 -6.64 -5.77 -3.01
CA PHE A 127 -5.80 -4.63 -3.40
C PHE A 127 -5.05 -4.89 -4.70
N LEU A 128 -4.48 -6.08 -4.88
CA LEU A 128 -3.82 -6.45 -6.12
C LEU A 128 -4.81 -6.45 -7.28
N ARG A 129 -5.97 -7.10 -7.16
CA ARG A 129 -7.00 -7.11 -8.21
C ARG A 129 -7.46 -5.69 -8.58
N ALA A 130 -7.70 -4.84 -7.57
CA ALA A 130 -8.07 -3.45 -7.76
C ALA A 130 -6.98 -2.68 -8.53
N LEU A 131 -5.71 -2.88 -8.19
CA LEU A 131 -4.57 -2.29 -8.89
C LEU A 131 -4.50 -2.76 -10.36
N TYR A 132 -4.58 -4.06 -10.62
CA TYR A 132 -4.58 -4.60 -11.99
C TYR A 132 -5.73 -4.04 -12.82
N HIS A 133 -6.93 -3.92 -12.24
CA HIS A 133 -8.10 -3.35 -12.91
C HIS A 133 -7.90 -1.87 -13.25
N ALA A 134 -7.43 -1.08 -12.28
CA ALA A 134 -7.18 0.35 -12.44
C ALA A 134 -6.18 0.67 -13.57
N TYR A 135 -5.11 -0.13 -13.69
CA TYR A 135 -4.11 0.05 -14.75
C TYR A 135 -4.51 -0.63 -16.07
N GLY A 136 -5.27 -1.73 -16.02
CA GLY A 136 -5.80 -2.42 -17.20
C GLY A 136 -6.80 -1.57 -17.99
N LYS A 137 -7.71 -0.87 -17.30
CA LYS A 137 -8.62 0.12 -17.93
C LYS A 137 -7.86 1.21 -18.68
N LYS A 138 -6.76 1.72 -18.11
CA LYS A 138 -5.99 2.81 -18.71
C LYS A 138 -5.28 2.42 -20.01
N LEU A 139 -4.83 1.17 -20.11
CA LEU A 139 -4.25 0.65 -21.35
C LEU A 139 -5.29 0.55 -22.48
N GLN A 140 -6.55 0.28 -22.14
CA GLN A 140 -7.66 0.23 -23.10
C GLN A 140 -8.13 1.63 -23.55
N GLU A 141 -8.10 2.63 -22.67
CA GLU A 141 -8.47 4.02 -23.00
C GLU A 141 -7.43 4.76 -23.86
N GLN A 142 -6.22 4.22 -24.00
CA GLN A 142 -5.12 4.78 -24.79
C GLN A 142 -4.93 4.10 -26.15
N SER A 143 -5.70 3.06 -26.45
CA SER A 143 -5.71 2.31 -27.72
C SER A 143 -6.88 2.75 -28.61
#